data_AF-A0A7J8FPM9-F1
#
_entry.id   AF-A0A7J8FPM9-F1
#
_cell.length_a   1.000
_cell.length_b   1.000
_cell.length_c   1.000
_cell.angle_alpha   90.00
_cell.angle_beta   90.00
_cell.angle_gamma   90.00
#
_symmetry.space_group_name_H-M   'P 1'
#
loop_
_entity.id
_entity.type
_entity.pdbx_description
1 polymer ?
#
loop_
_entity_poly.entity_id
_entity_poly.type
_entity_poly.pdbx_seq_one_letter_code
_entity_poly.pdbx_strand_id
1 'polypeptide(L)'
;MVVKKKKEMQVIALTICHQDLETLRSLADVEGKNLASLLLNCVQLTDGVSQIRYVKQIVPLLEKADKNGTYDPTISSCLDILAGMYLSLTVKNPLKKVLASSLNCLPEFFLTEAIQSFTSRLQEELNTTDLYSYRKVIDNISSCMENFNLGITSVNNLLKNVLHFLQRSLIEISEENRKFAGNHIVQTQLMNDLLVGMRVSVMLVQKAQGLQRIHLEISSSPTWQSMCGLLSIFTKFLSGDDLLQTIQSTSGLAVILFIKAMFHPPEKIPDLFTSSFSGLHVHPRMVFELL
;
A
#
# COMPACT_ATOMS: atom_id res chain seq x y z
N MET A 1 -5.26 -37.83 15.67
CA MET A 1 -5.82 -36.67 14.97
C MET A 1 -5.55 -35.42 15.80
N VAL A 2 -4.62 -34.57 15.37
CA VAL A 2 -4.40 -33.26 16.02
C VAL A 2 -5.51 -32.33 15.57
N VAL A 3 -6.50 -32.11 16.44
CA VAL A 3 -7.58 -31.15 16.19
C VAL A 3 -6.96 -29.75 16.21
N LYS A 4 -6.77 -29.16 15.02
CA LYS A 4 -6.41 -27.74 14.90
C LYS A 4 -7.50 -26.92 15.58
N LYS A 5 -7.21 -26.38 16.77
CA LYS A 5 -8.05 -25.36 17.43
C LYS A 5 -8.23 -24.22 16.42
N LYS A 6 -9.45 -24.05 15.90
CA LYS A 6 -9.82 -22.95 15.03
C LYS A 6 -9.70 -21.68 15.89
N LYS A 7 -8.63 -20.92 15.71
CA LYS A 7 -8.41 -19.65 16.42
C LYS A 7 -9.60 -18.76 16.07
N GLU A 8 -10.49 -18.49 17.02
CA GLU A 8 -11.59 -17.54 16.82
C GLU A 8 -10.97 -16.22 16.36
N MET A 9 -11.36 -15.80 15.16
CA MET A 9 -10.85 -14.60 14.54
C MET A 9 -11.56 -13.42 15.19
N GLN A 10 -10.96 -12.88 16.25
CA GLN A 10 -11.50 -11.71 16.96
C GLN A 10 -11.56 -10.52 15.98
N VAL A 11 -12.76 -9.98 15.78
CA VAL A 11 -12.96 -8.80 14.93
C VAL A 11 -12.74 -7.58 15.80
N ILE A 12 -11.53 -7.01 15.73
CA ILE A 12 -11.19 -5.78 16.44
C ILE A 12 -12.07 -4.66 15.88
N ALA A 13 -12.69 -3.87 16.76
CA ALA A 13 -13.51 -2.75 16.36
C ALA A 13 -12.68 -1.69 15.61
N LEU A 14 -13.32 -1.06 14.63
CA LEU A 14 -12.77 0.03 13.84
C LEU A 14 -12.57 1.27 14.73
N THR A 15 -11.54 2.05 14.42
CA THR A 15 -11.27 3.33 15.07
C THR A 15 -11.02 4.39 14.02
N ILE A 16 -11.46 5.62 14.31
CA ILE A 16 -11.20 6.80 13.49
C ILE A 16 -10.49 7.87 14.32
N CYS A 17 -9.83 8.83 13.67
CA CYS A 17 -9.22 9.94 14.38
C CYS A 17 -10.29 10.88 14.95
N HIS A 18 -9.89 11.71 15.91
CA HIS A 18 -10.83 12.64 16.56
C HIS A 18 -11.48 13.60 15.55
N GLN A 19 -10.71 14.10 14.59
CA GLN A 19 -11.24 15.01 13.56
C GLN A 19 -12.33 14.36 12.71
N ASP A 20 -12.12 13.10 12.29
CA ASP A 20 -13.11 12.34 11.52
C ASP A 20 -14.40 12.14 12.34
N LEU A 21 -14.27 11.92 13.65
CA LEU A 21 -15.43 11.73 14.53
C LEU A 21 -16.25 13.02 14.67
N GLU A 22 -15.60 14.16 14.85
CA GLU A 22 -16.29 15.45 14.93
C GLU A 22 -16.94 15.82 13.60
N THR A 23 -16.29 15.54 12.48
CA THR A 23 -16.89 15.71 11.14
C THR A 23 -18.15 14.87 11.01
N LEU A 24 -18.15 13.58 11.38
CA LEU A 24 -19.35 12.74 11.36
C LEU A 24 -20.46 13.31 12.24
N ARG A 25 -20.14 13.81 13.44
CA ARG A 25 -21.11 14.43 14.34
C ARG A 25 -21.76 15.67 13.73
N SER A 26 -21.00 16.51 13.04
CA SER A 26 -21.53 17.71 12.39
C SER A 26 -22.41 17.42 11.17
N LEU A 27 -22.16 16.29 10.49
CA LEU A 27 -22.85 15.92 9.25
C LEU A 27 -24.01 14.94 9.47
N ALA A 28 -24.10 14.31 10.64
CA ALA A 28 -25.18 13.39 10.98
C ALA A 28 -26.53 14.13 10.99
N ASP A 29 -27.49 13.59 10.25
CA ASP A 29 -28.85 14.08 10.23
C ASP A 29 -29.65 13.66 11.48
N VAL A 30 -30.60 14.49 11.89
CA VAL A 30 -31.47 14.21 13.05
C VAL A 30 -32.28 12.91 12.87
N GLU A 31 -32.63 12.57 11.63
CA GLU A 31 -33.38 11.35 11.32
C GLU A 31 -32.50 10.08 11.33
N GLY A 32 -31.17 10.24 11.34
CA GLY A 32 -30.22 9.12 11.35
C GLY A 32 -30.17 8.32 10.06
N LYS A 33 -30.60 8.88 8.93
CA LYS A 33 -30.78 8.17 7.65
C LYS A 33 -29.67 8.43 6.64
N ASN A 34 -28.87 9.47 6.82
CA ASN A 34 -27.78 9.79 5.90
C ASN A 34 -26.54 8.93 6.15
N LEU A 35 -25.56 9.00 5.24
CA LEU A 35 -24.34 8.22 5.33
C LEU A 35 -23.51 8.58 6.57
N ALA A 36 -23.43 9.86 6.92
CA ALA A 36 -22.70 10.32 8.09
C ALA A 36 -23.24 9.71 9.39
N SER A 37 -24.57 9.66 9.56
CA SER A 37 -25.24 9.01 10.68
C SER A 37 -24.98 7.50 10.72
N LEU A 38 -25.00 6.83 9.56
CA LEU A 38 -24.66 5.40 9.48
C LEU A 38 -23.22 5.14 9.95
N LEU A 39 -22.27 5.96 9.49
CA LEU A 39 -20.86 5.85 9.87
C LEU A 39 -20.64 6.21 11.34
N LEU A 40 -21.31 7.25 11.85
CA LEU A 40 -21.24 7.67 13.25
C LEU A 40 -21.70 6.54 14.18
N ASN A 41 -22.84 5.92 13.86
CA ASN A 41 -23.33 4.77 14.60
C ASN A 41 -22.37 3.58 14.51
N CYS A 42 -21.76 3.34 13.34
CA CYS A 42 -20.77 2.28 13.16
C CYS A 42 -19.55 2.47 14.09
N VAL A 43 -18.97 3.67 14.12
CA VAL A 43 -17.73 3.94 14.89
C VAL A 43 -17.95 3.97 16.40
N GLN A 44 -19.18 4.19 16.85
CA GLN A 44 -19.55 4.17 18.28
C GLN A 44 -19.70 2.74 18.83
N LEU A 45 -19.79 1.73 17.96
CA LEU A 45 -19.87 0.34 18.39
C LEU A 45 -18.51 -0.16 18.90
N THR A 46 -18.55 -0.93 19.98
CA THR A 46 -17.35 -1.56 20.57
C THR A 46 -17.08 -2.97 20.02
N ASP A 47 -17.97 -3.49 19.17
CA ASP A 47 -17.88 -4.83 18.59
C ASP A 47 -17.72 -4.77 17.06
N GLY A 48 -16.61 -5.34 16.57
CA GLY A 48 -16.31 -5.38 15.15
C GLY A 48 -17.28 -6.22 14.32
N VAL A 49 -17.96 -7.22 14.93
CA VAL A 49 -18.96 -8.03 14.22
C VAL A 49 -20.19 -7.19 13.89
N SER A 50 -20.65 -6.36 14.82
CA SER A 50 -21.77 -5.44 14.64
C SER A 50 -21.43 -4.37 13.60
N GLN A 51 -20.19 -3.86 13.60
CA GLN A 51 -19.72 -2.91 12.59
C GLN A 51 -19.80 -3.45 11.15
N ILE A 52 -19.58 -4.76 10.94
CA ILE A 52 -19.73 -5.39 9.61
C ILE A 52 -21.14 -5.15 9.04
N ARG A 53 -22.18 -5.18 9.88
CA ARG A 53 -23.57 -4.96 9.45
C ARG A 53 -23.78 -3.52 8.96
N TYR A 54 -23.12 -2.54 9.57
CA TYR A 54 -23.19 -1.14 9.15
C TYR A 54 -22.39 -0.91 7.86
N VAL A 55 -21.19 -1.48 7.74
CA VAL A 55 -20.39 -1.39 6.52
C VAL A 55 -21.16 -1.93 5.30
N LYS A 56 -21.88 -3.04 5.47
CA LYS A 56 -22.71 -3.61 4.40
C LYS A 56 -23.88 -2.72 3.94
N GLN A 57 -24.28 -1.73 4.75
CA GLN A 57 -25.36 -0.79 4.42
C GLN A 57 -24.86 0.45 3.67
N ILE A 58 -23.55 0.68 3.55
CA ILE A 58 -22.97 1.83 2.85
C ILE A 58 -23.43 1.89 1.40
N VAL A 59 -23.23 0.80 0.65
CA VAL A 59 -23.57 0.75 -0.79
C VAL A 59 -25.08 0.91 -1.03
N PRO A 60 -25.98 0.15 -0.34
CA PRO A 60 -27.42 0.35 -0.49
C PRO A 60 -27.91 1.77 -0.17
N LEU A 61 -27.23 2.50 0.72
CA LEU A 61 -27.57 3.88 1.05
C LEU A 61 -27.13 4.82 -0.08
N LEU A 62 -25.90 4.66 -0.57
CA LEU A 62 -25.38 5.44 -1.70
C LEU A 62 -26.16 5.21 -3.00
N GLU A 63 -26.62 3.99 -3.28
CA GLU A 63 -27.48 3.68 -4.43
C GLU A 63 -28.84 4.41 -4.38
N LYS A 64 -29.35 4.69 -3.16
CA LYS A 64 -30.57 5.50 -3.01
C LYS A 64 -30.29 6.98 -3.21
N ALA A 65 -29.13 7.46 -2.76
CA ALA A 65 -28.71 8.84 -2.95
C ALA A 65 -28.45 9.17 -4.43
N ASP A 66 -27.82 8.26 -5.17
CA ASP A 66 -27.57 8.36 -6.62
C ASP A 66 -28.87 8.62 -7.41
N LYS A 67 -29.96 7.92 -7.05
CA LYS A 67 -31.27 8.06 -7.70
C LYS A 67 -31.98 9.39 -7.44
N ASN A 68 -31.58 10.13 -6.41
CA ASN A 68 -32.22 11.39 -6.04
C ASN A 68 -31.65 12.60 -6.82
N GLY A 69 -30.64 12.39 -7.67
CA GLY A 69 -30.14 13.37 -8.65
C GLY A 69 -29.51 14.64 -8.07
N THR A 70 -29.39 14.75 -6.75
CA THR A 70 -28.81 15.89 -6.04
C THR A 70 -27.50 15.47 -5.41
N TYR A 71 -26.42 16.12 -5.82
CA TYR A 71 -25.10 15.91 -5.25
C TYR A 71 -25.09 16.43 -3.81
N ASP A 72 -24.97 15.51 -2.85
CA ASP A 72 -24.88 15.83 -1.43
C ASP A 72 -23.39 15.97 -1.04
N PRO A 73 -22.92 17.19 -0.71
CA PRO A 73 -21.53 17.44 -0.35
C PRO A 73 -21.09 16.69 0.92
N THR A 74 -22.02 16.22 1.76
CA THR A 74 -21.69 15.40 2.93
C THR A 74 -21.13 14.03 2.56
N ILE A 75 -21.46 13.52 1.36
CA ILE A 75 -20.96 12.23 0.86
C ILE A 75 -19.44 12.29 0.64
N SER A 76 -18.92 13.43 0.16
CA SER A 76 -17.49 13.67 -0.01
C SER A 76 -16.71 13.38 1.28
N SER A 77 -17.12 14.04 2.37
CA SER A 77 -16.50 13.85 3.68
C SER A 77 -16.66 12.42 4.20
N CYS A 78 -17.79 11.77 3.92
CA CYS A 78 -17.98 10.37 4.30
C CYS A 78 -17.05 9.42 3.54
N LEU A 79 -16.80 9.66 2.25
CA LEU A 79 -15.86 8.87 1.44
C LEU A 79 -14.41 9.04 1.92
N ASP A 80 -14.03 10.26 2.30
CA ASP A 80 -12.74 10.57 2.93
C ASP A 80 -12.56 9.84 4.27
N ILE A 81 -13.58 9.84 5.12
CA ILE A 81 -13.57 9.11 6.39
C ILE A 81 -13.53 7.60 6.15
N LEU A 82 -14.24 7.08 5.14
CA LEU A 82 -14.18 5.66 4.77
C LEU A 82 -12.79 5.23 4.30
N ALA A 83 -12.07 6.11 3.59
CA ALA A 83 -10.67 5.88 3.23
C ALA A 83 -9.78 5.80 4.50
N GLY A 84 -9.96 6.75 5.43
CA GLY A 84 -9.28 6.74 6.72
C GLY A 84 -9.56 5.47 7.53
N MET A 85 -10.81 5.04 7.60
CA MET A 85 -11.24 3.80 8.25
C MET A 85 -10.55 2.57 7.65
N TYR A 86 -10.45 2.48 6.32
CA TYR A 86 -9.77 1.35 5.68
C TYR A 86 -8.27 1.31 6.02
N LEU A 87 -7.61 2.48 5.98
CA LEU A 87 -6.17 2.60 6.21
C LEU A 87 -5.79 2.43 7.68
N SER A 88 -6.71 2.65 8.62
CA SER A 88 -6.48 2.40 10.06
C SER A 88 -6.53 0.91 10.42
N LEU A 89 -7.22 0.08 9.63
CA LEU A 89 -7.37 -1.35 9.90
C LEU A 89 -6.14 -2.15 9.50
N THR A 90 -5.81 -3.17 10.30
CA THR A 90 -4.73 -4.12 9.97
C THR A 90 -5.19 -5.17 8.95
N VAL A 91 -4.24 -5.76 8.21
CA VAL A 91 -4.52 -6.79 7.17
C VAL A 91 -5.26 -8.01 7.74
N LYS A 92 -5.07 -8.31 9.03
CA LYS A 92 -5.71 -9.44 9.71
C LYS A 92 -7.15 -9.15 10.12
N ASN A 93 -7.58 -7.88 10.11
CA ASN A 93 -8.92 -7.50 10.54
C ASN A 93 -9.95 -7.81 9.42
N PRO A 94 -10.98 -8.65 9.66
CA PRO A 94 -12.01 -8.93 8.67
C PRO A 94 -12.72 -7.68 8.14
N LEU A 95 -12.89 -6.63 8.96
CA LEU A 95 -13.53 -5.39 8.55
C LEU A 95 -12.83 -4.73 7.36
N LYS A 96 -11.50 -4.88 7.25
CA LYS A 96 -10.74 -4.33 6.13
C LYS A 96 -11.19 -4.93 4.80
N LYS A 97 -11.39 -6.25 4.77
CA LYS A 97 -11.87 -6.98 3.59
C LYS A 97 -13.33 -6.64 3.27
N VAL A 98 -14.16 -6.50 4.30
CA VAL A 98 -15.56 -6.10 4.12
C VAL A 98 -15.63 -4.69 3.54
N LEU A 99 -14.84 -3.74 4.05
CA LEU A 99 -14.74 -2.39 3.51
C LEU A 99 -14.25 -2.38 2.07
N ALA A 100 -13.17 -3.09 1.74
CA ALA A 100 -12.71 -3.22 0.34
C ALA A 100 -13.82 -3.76 -0.57
N SER A 101 -14.55 -4.79 -0.12
CA SER A 101 -15.66 -5.36 -0.90
C SER A 101 -16.80 -4.36 -1.10
N SER A 102 -17.20 -3.62 -0.07
CA SER A 102 -18.23 -2.59 -0.18
C SER A 102 -17.78 -1.46 -1.09
N LEU A 103 -16.54 -0.98 -0.93
CA LEU A 103 -15.98 0.11 -1.72
C LEU A 103 -15.77 -0.27 -3.20
N ASN A 104 -15.54 -1.55 -3.51
CA ASN A 104 -15.51 -2.05 -4.89
C ASN A 104 -16.89 -2.04 -5.56
N CYS A 105 -17.97 -2.01 -4.78
CA CYS A 105 -19.35 -1.98 -5.27
C CYS A 105 -19.97 -0.58 -5.22
N LEU A 106 -19.15 0.47 -5.11
CA LEU A 106 -19.65 1.85 -5.16
C LEU A 106 -20.31 2.16 -6.52
N PRO A 107 -21.41 2.92 -6.53
CA PRO A 107 -21.98 3.46 -7.76
C PRO A 107 -20.96 4.30 -8.54
N GLU A 108 -21.01 4.23 -9.87
CA GLU A 108 -20.06 4.91 -10.77
C GLU A 108 -19.99 6.42 -10.51
N PHE A 109 -21.14 7.03 -10.20
CA PHE A 109 -21.27 8.45 -9.85
C PHE A 109 -20.32 8.90 -8.73
N PHE A 110 -20.01 8.03 -7.76
CA PHE A 110 -19.15 8.36 -6.62
C PHE A 110 -17.69 7.93 -6.80
N LEU A 111 -17.34 7.20 -7.87
CA LEU A 111 -16.01 6.60 -8.00
C LEU A 111 -14.90 7.65 -8.07
N THR A 112 -15.07 8.71 -8.85
CA THR A 112 -14.05 9.76 -8.99
C THR A 112 -13.70 10.40 -7.64
N GLU A 113 -14.72 10.72 -6.85
CA GLU A 113 -14.56 11.34 -5.55
C GLU A 113 -14.01 10.37 -4.50
N ALA A 114 -14.44 9.12 -4.54
CA ALA A 114 -13.85 8.06 -3.73
C ALA A 114 -12.37 7.88 -4.05
N ILE A 115 -11.97 7.90 -5.34
CA ILE A 115 -10.57 7.77 -5.76
C ILE A 115 -9.76 8.94 -5.23
N GLN A 116 -10.27 10.17 -5.35
CA GLN A 116 -9.59 11.37 -4.86
C GLN A 116 -9.37 11.32 -3.34
N SER A 117 -10.43 11.00 -2.59
CA SER A 117 -10.40 10.85 -1.13
C SER A 117 -9.37 9.80 -0.70
N PHE A 118 -9.41 8.63 -1.32
CA PHE A 118 -8.51 7.52 -1.02
C PHE A 118 -7.06 7.82 -1.38
N THR A 119 -6.85 8.53 -2.49
CA THR A 119 -5.53 9.00 -2.92
C THR A 119 -4.97 10.02 -1.92
N SER A 120 -5.77 10.99 -1.45
CA SER A 120 -5.31 11.98 -0.46
C SER A 120 -4.89 11.33 0.85
N ARG A 121 -5.76 10.47 1.43
CA ARG A 121 -5.46 9.78 2.70
C ARG A 121 -4.26 8.82 2.59
N LEU A 122 -4.10 8.13 1.47
CA LEU A 122 -2.91 7.29 1.24
C LEU A 122 -1.64 8.15 1.14
N GLN A 123 -1.72 9.32 0.49
CA GLN A 123 -0.59 10.24 0.40
C GLN A 123 -0.13 10.74 1.78
N GLU A 124 -1.08 11.01 2.69
CA GLU A 124 -0.78 11.38 4.09
C GLU A 124 -0.01 10.27 4.81
N GLU A 125 -0.44 9.01 4.70
CA GLU A 125 0.26 7.87 5.29
C GLU A 125 1.68 7.71 4.71
N LEU A 126 1.86 7.89 3.39
CA LEU A 126 3.19 7.84 2.74
C LEU A 126 4.14 8.95 3.19
N ASN A 127 3.59 10.08 3.65
CA ASN A 127 4.38 11.22 4.12
C ASN A 127 4.91 11.02 5.56
N THR A 128 4.52 9.95 6.25
CA THR A 128 5.01 9.69 7.62
C THR A 128 6.53 9.57 7.66
N THR A 129 7.14 10.16 8.69
CA THR A 129 8.56 10.01 9.03
C THR A 129 8.77 9.15 10.28
N ASP A 130 7.68 8.61 10.84
CA ASP A 130 7.73 7.72 11.98
C ASP A 130 8.06 6.28 11.54
N LEU A 131 9.25 5.80 11.90
CA LEU A 131 9.73 4.46 11.57
C LEU A 131 8.78 3.37 12.08
N TYR A 132 8.16 3.55 13.24
CA TYR A 132 7.22 2.55 13.80
C TYR A 132 5.92 2.45 13.00
N SER A 133 5.58 3.49 12.24
CA SER A 133 4.42 3.50 11.34
C SER A 133 4.72 2.87 9.98
N TYR A 134 5.99 2.73 9.57
CA TYR A 134 6.33 2.21 8.23
C TYR A 134 5.73 0.86 7.93
N ARG A 135 5.73 -0.05 8.91
CA ARG A 135 5.15 -1.38 8.71
C ARG A 135 3.67 -1.31 8.36
N LYS A 136 2.90 -0.45 9.06
CA LYS A 136 1.48 -0.23 8.78
C LYS A 136 1.27 0.31 7.37
N VAL A 137 2.07 1.29 6.94
CA VAL A 137 1.97 1.88 5.59
C VAL A 137 2.31 0.86 4.51
N ILE A 138 3.36 0.05 4.70
CA ILE A 138 3.72 -1.04 3.77
C ILE A 138 2.57 -2.06 3.66
N ASP A 139 2.00 -2.48 4.78
CA ASP A 139 0.86 -3.40 4.82
C ASP A 139 -0.40 -2.78 4.15
N ASN A 140 -0.59 -1.47 4.27
CA ASN A 140 -1.65 -0.72 3.59
C ASN A 140 -1.46 -0.72 2.07
N ILE A 141 -0.24 -0.44 1.57
CA ILE A 141 0.09 -0.55 0.14
C ILE A 141 -0.20 -1.96 -0.36
N SER A 142 0.21 -2.99 0.40
CA SER A 142 -0.09 -4.39 0.08
C SER A 142 -1.58 -4.64 -0.08
N SER A 143 -2.36 -4.23 0.93
CA SER A 143 -3.81 -4.43 0.96
C SER A 143 -4.51 -3.69 -0.18
N CYS A 144 -4.03 -2.49 -0.54
CA CYS A 144 -4.58 -1.72 -1.67
C CYS A 144 -4.42 -2.47 -3.00
N MET A 145 -3.35 -3.23 -3.17
CA MET A 145 -3.05 -3.97 -4.41
C MET A 145 -3.66 -5.38 -4.44
N GLU A 146 -4.47 -5.75 -3.46
CA GLU A 146 -5.10 -7.07 -3.31
C GLU A 146 -6.62 -7.01 -3.55
N ASN A 147 -7.04 -7.20 -4.80
CA ASN A 147 -8.45 -7.29 -5.19
C ASN A 147 -9.32 -6.09 -4.77
N PHE A 148 -8.71 -4.90 -4.73
CA PHE A 148 -9.38 -3.67 -4.33
C PHE A 148 -9.14 -2.58 -5.39
N ASN A 149 -10.12 -2.36 -6.25
CA ASN A 149 -10.00 -1.52 -7.45
C ASN A 149 -9.69 -0.07 -7.08
N LEU A 150 -10.38 0.46 -6.06
CA LEU A 150 -10.14 1.81 -5.57
C LEU A 150 -8.70 1.97 -5.08
N GLY A 151 -8.23 1.01 -4.28
CA GLY A 151 -6.86 0.97 -3.77
C GLY A 151 -5.81 0.85 -4.88
N ILE A 152 -6.02 -0.02 -5.87
CA ILE A 152 -5.14 -0.17 -7.03
C ILE A 152 -5.01 1.16 -7.78
N THR A 153 -6.13 1.83 -8.07
CA THR A 153 -6.14 3.12 -8.76
C THR A 153 -5.41 4.19 -7.96
N SER A 154 -5.67 4.30 -6.64
CA SER A 154 -4.97 5.26 -5.78
C SER A 154 -3.47 5.00 -5.68
N VAL A 155 -3.03 3.74 -5.57
CA VAL A 155 -1.60 3.39 -5.58
C VAL A 155 -0.95 3.76 -6.92
N ASN A 156 -1.64 3.53 -8.04
CA ASN A 156 -1.13 3.92 -9.37
C ASN A 156 -1.02 5.44 -9.51
N ASN A 157 -1.99 6.21 -9.00
CA ASN A 157 -1.96 7.68 -8.99
C ASN A 157 -0.77 8.22 -8.16
N LEU A 158 -0.36 7.48 -7.13
CA LEU A 158 0.75 7.83 -6.23
C LEU A 158 2.03 7.04 -6.49
N LEU A 159 2.17 6.40 -7.65
CA LEU A 159 3.25 5.43 -7.90
C LEU A 159 4.64 5.99 -7.55
N LYS A 160 4.92 7.23 -7.92
CA LYS A 160 6.16 7.93 -7.55
C LYS A 160 6.34 8.01 -6.04
N ASN A 161 5.32 8.49 -5.32
CA ASN A 161 5.35 8.68 -3.87
C ASN A 161 5.48 7.34 -3.13
N VAL A 162 4.82 6.29 -3.65
CA VAL A 162 4.94 4.91 -3.15
C VAL A 162 6.35 4.37 -3.33
N LEU A 163 6.95 4.52 -4.51
CA LEU A 163 8.33 4.06 -4.76
C LEU A 163 9.34 4.80 -3.88
N HIS A 164 9.18 6.11 -3.74
CA HIS A 164 10.03 6.92 -2.88
C HIS A 164 9.90 6.52 -1.41
N PHE A 165 8.67 6.30 -0.92
CA PHE A 165 8.42 5.80 0.44
C PHE A 165 9.05 4.43 0.68
N LEU A 166 8.91 3.49 -0.26
CA LEU A 166 9.52 2.16 -0.16
C LEU A 166 11.05 2.25 -0.12
N GLN A 167 11.65 3.13 -0.94
CA GLN A 167 13.09 3.35 -0.92
C GLN A 167 13.55 3.89 0.43
N ARG A 168 12.90 4.94 0.93
CA ARG A 168 13.21 5.57 2.22
C ARG A 168 13.07 4.58 3.37
N SER A 169 11.91 3.92 3.47
CA SER A 169 11.62 2.99 4.56
C SER A 169 12.59 1.80 4.61
N LEU A 170 12.96 1.22 3.47
CA LEU A 170 13.94 0.12 3.44
C LEU A 170 15.34 0.56 3.89
N ILE A 171 15.77 1.78 3.56
CA ILE A 171 17.04 2.33 4.04
C ILE A 171 16.99 2.51 5.55
N GLU A 172 16.00 3.24 6.06
CA GLU A 172 15.90 3.59 7.48
C GLU A 172 15.70 2.37 8.37
N ILE A 173 14.86 1.40 7.97
CA ILE A 173 14.70 0.14 8.72
C ILE A 173 16.00 -0.66 8.72
N SER A 174 16.76 -0.67 7.61
CA SER A 174 18.05 -1.37 7.54
C SER A 174 19.10 -0.73 8.43
N GLU A 175 19.17 0.60 8.46
CA GLU A 175 20.06 1.34 9.35
C GLU A 175 19.69 1.13 10.82
N GLU A 176 18.40 1.18 11.16
CA GLU A 176 17.92 0.92 12.52
C GLU A 176 18.24 -0.52 12.96
N ASN A 177 18.10 -1.50 12.08
CA ASN A 177 18.47 -2.89 12.36
C ASN A 177 19.96 -3.05 12.71
N ARG A 178 20.83 -2.24 12.10
CA ARG A 178 22.27 -2.24 12.43
C ARG A 178 22.55 -1.62 13.80
N LYS A 179 21.82 -0.56 14.19
CA LYS A 179 21.96 0.07 15.52
C LYS A 179 21.59 -0.89 16.66
N PHE A 180 20.65 -1.79 16.42
CA PHE A 180 20.21 -2.80 17.39
C PHE A 180 20.98 -4.13 17.31
N ALA A 181 22.20 -4.14 16.75
CA ALA A 181 23.06 -5.32 16.73
C ALA A 181 23.20 -5.96 18.12
N GLY A 182 22.82 -7.24 18.24
CA GLY A 182 22.83 -8.00 19.49
C GLY A 182 21.47 -8.04 20.22
N ASN A 183 20.52 -7.17 19.87
CA ASN A 183 19.13 -7.30 20.33
C ASN A 183 18.30 -8.12 19.35
N HIS A 184 18.38 -9.45 19.49
CA HIS A 184 17.77 -10.39 18.56
C HIS A 184 16.25 -10.21 18.37
N ILE A 185 15.53 -9.73 19.39
CA ILE A 185 14.08 -9.52 19.31
C ILE A 185 13.77 -8.37 18.34
N VAL A 186 14.40 -7.21 18.57
CA VAL A 186 14.19 -6.02 17.74
C VAL A 186 14.74 -6.25 16.33
N GLN A 187 15.90 -6.88 16.19
CA GLN A 187 16.47 -7.20 14.88
C GLN A 187 15.57 -8.15 14.07
N THR A 188 15.00 -9.18 14.71
CA THR A 188 14.07 -10.09 14.02
C THR A 188 12.84 -9.35 13.50
N GLN A 189 12.32 -8.40 14.28
CA GLN A 189 11.19 -7.56 13.87
C GLN A 189 11.56 -6.66 12.68
N LEU A 190 12.66 -5.91 12.76
CA LEU A 190 13.11 -5.02 11.68
C LEU A 190 13.46 -5.78 10.41
N MET A 191 14.09 -6.96 10.52
CA MET A 191 14.32 -7.86 9.39
C MET A 191 13.01 -8.36 8.77
N ASN A 192 11.98 -8.64 9.58
CA ASN A 192 10.66 -8.97 9.05
C ASN A 192 10.03 -7.80 8.30
N ASP A 193 10.17 -6.58 8.81
CA ASP A 193 9.65 -5.37 8.18
C ASP A 193 10.36 -5.09 6.84
N LEU A 194 11.70 -5.28 6.77
CA LEU A 194 12.44 -5.27 5.51
C LEU A 194 11.88 -6.29 4.52
N LEU A 195 11.71 -7.54 4.96
CA LEU A 195 11.18 -8.63 4.12
C LEU A 195 9.82 -8.28 3.53
N VAL A 196 8.93 -7.70 4.32
CA VAL A 196 7.60 -7.30 3.84
C VAL A 196 7.69 -6.09 2.91
N GLY A 197 8.52 -5.09 3.20
CA GLY A 197 8.78 -3.98 2.30
C GLY A 197 9.24 -4.45 0.91
N MET A 198 10.21 -5.36 0.84
CA MET A 198 10.69 -5.95 -0.41
C MET A 198 9.60 -6.71 -1.17
N ARG A 199 8.79 -7.52 -0.48
CA ARG A 199 7.67 -8.25 -1.10
C ARG A 199 6.64 -7.30 -1.71
N VAL A 200 6.35 -6.20 -1.02
CA VAL A 200 5.45 -5.16 -1.53
C VAL A 200 6.07 -4.46 -2.74
N SER A 201 7.38 -4.18 -2.74
CA SER A 201 8.08 -3.65 -3.93
C SER A 201 7.98 -4.59 -5.13
N VAL A 202 8.19 -5.90 -4.92
CA VAL A 202 8.02 -6.94 -5.95
C VAL A 202 6.60 -6.96 -6.49
N MET A 203 5.61 -6.98 -5.60
CA MET A 203 4.19 -6.99 -5.97
C MET A 203 3.81 -5.72 -6.75
N LEU A 204 4.33 -4.55 -6.37
CA LEU A 204 4.10 -3.30 -7.07
C LEU A 204 4.58 -3.39 -8.52
N VAL A 205 5.80 -3.90 -8.74
CA VAL A 205 6.34 -4.12 -10.10
C VAL A 205 5.49 -5.08 -10.94
N GLN A 206 4.95 -6.12 -10.31
CA GLN A 206 4.14 -7.12 -11.03
C GLN A 206 2.73 -6.62 -11.36
N LYS A 207 2.14 -5.75 -10.52
CA LYS A 207 0.72 -5.40 -10.60
C LYS A 207 0.44 -3.95 -11.03
N ALA A 208 1.37 -3.01 -10.83
CA ALA A 208 1.12 -1.61 -11.13
C ALA A 208 1.20 -1.36 -12.64
N GLN A 209 0.06 -1.04 -13.25
CA GLN A 209 -0.04 -0.71 -14.67
C GLN A 209 0.79 0.53 -15.04
N GLY A 210 1.00 1.45 -14.09
CA GLY A 210 1.83 2.64 -14.28
C GLY A 210 3.31 2.33 -14.55
N LEU A 211 3.84 1.22 -14.03
CA LEU A 211 5.23 0.81 -14.27
C LEU A 211 5.45 0.27 -15.68
N GLN A 212 4.44 -0.36 -16.28
CA GLN A 212 4.45 -0.78 -17.69
C GLN A 212 4.37 0.42 -18.67
N ARG A 213 4.01 1.62 -18.19
CA ARG A 213 3.99 2.86 -19.00
C ARG A 213 5.22 3.76 -18.81
N ILE A 214 6.17 3.39 -17.95
CA ILE A 214 7.45 4.14 -17.79
C ILE A 214 8.30 4.11 -19.07
N HIS A 215 7.88 3.33 -20.07
CA HIS A 215 8.59 3.05 -21.31
C HIS A 215 8.97 4.22 -22.23
N LEU A 216 8.64 5.48 -21.93
CA LEU A 216 8.97 6.57 -22.86
C LEU A 216 9.42 7.92 -22.29
N GLU A 217 9.51 8.12 -20.97
CA GLU A 217 9.96 9.42 -20.45
C GLU A 217 11.25 9.29 -19.64
N ILE A 218 12.35 9.42 -20.38
CA ILE A 218 13.66 9.98 -20.02
C ILE A 218 14.27 9.46 -18.70
N SER A 219 15.52 9.03 -18.78
CA SER A 219 16.44 8.64 -17.68
C SER A 219 16.60 9.67 -16.54
N SER A 220 15.89 10.81 -16.59
CA SER A 220 15.82 11.86 -15.58
C SER A 220 14.51 11.90 -14.78
N SER A 221 13.53 11.02 -15.03
CA SER A 221 12.27 11.06 -14.28
C SER A 221 12.49 10.71 -12.79
N PRO A 222 11.85 11.40 -11.84
CA PRO A 222 11.96 11.08 -10.42
C PRO A 222 11.52 9.65 -10.07
N THR A 223 10.62 9.08 -10.87
CA THR A 223 10.17 7.69 -10.76
C THR A 223 11.31 6.72 -11.09
N TRP A 224 12.03 6.96 -12.20
CA TRP A 224 13.22 6.18 -12.57
C TRP A 224 14.29 6.23 -11.48
N GLN A 225 14.56 7.41 -10.91
CA GLN A 225 15.52 7.56 -9.81
C GLN A 225 15.13 6.75 -8.57
N SER A 226 13.83 6.73 -8.22
CA SER A 226 13.33 5.92 -7.10
C SER A 226 13.48 4.42 -7.39
N MET A 227 13.24 3.98 -8.63
CA MET A 227 13.45 2.59 -9.05
C MET A 227 14.94 2.19 -9.02
N CYS A 228 15.84 3.04 -9.51
CA CYS A 228 17.29 2.84 -9.41
C CYS A 228 17.75 2.76 -7.94
N GLY A 229 17.20 3.62 -7.09
CA GLY A 229 17.46 3.62 -5.65
C GLY A 229 17.05 2.30 -4.99
N LEU A 230 15.83 1.82 -5.28
CA LEU A 230 15.36 0.51 -4.83
C LEU A 230 16.22 -0.64 -5.36
N LEU A 231 16.59 -0.63 -6.63
CA LEU A 231 17.47 -1.63 -7.24
C LEU A 231 18.85 -1.67 -6.54
N SER A 232 19.42 -0.50 -6.22
CA SER A 232 20.66 -0.41 -5.45
C SER A 232 20.53 -1.03 -4.06
N ILE A 233 19.41 -0.79 -3.38
CA ILE A 233 19.13 -1.38 -2.06
C ILE A 233 19.03 -2.91 -2.16
N PHE A 234 18.28 -3.44 -3.12
CA PHE A 234 18.13 -4.89 -3.29
C PHE A 234 19.45 -5.58 -3.62
N THR A 235 20.29 -4.97 -4.47
CA THR A 235 21.63 -5.50 -4.74
C THR A 235 22.51 -5.51 -3.50
N LYS A 236 22.44 -4.46 -2.66
CA LYS A 236 23.15 -4.43 -1.36
C LYS A 236 22.67 -5.52 -0.41
N PHE A 237 21.36 -5.76 -0.35
CA PHE A 237 20.79 -6.82 0.49
C PHE A 237 21.12 -8.22 -0.01
N LEU A 238 21.24 -8.41 -1.32
CA LEU A 238 21.65 -9.67 -1.93
C LEU A 238 23.07 -10.09 -1.51
N SER A 239 23.99 -9.12 -1.41
CA SER A 239 25.38 -9.34 -1.01
C SER A 239 25.64 -9.18 0.49
N GLY A 240 24.60 -8.98 1.31
CA GLY A 240 24.76 -8.73 2.74
C GLY A 240 24.78 -10.02 3.55
N ASP A 241 25.94 -10.38 4.10
CA ASP A 241 26.13 -11.63 4.87
C ASP A 241 25.38 -11.65 6.22
N ASP A 242 25.10 -10.47 6.79
CA ASP A 242 24.42 -10.32 8.09
C ASP A 242 22.88 -10.39 8.00
N LEU A 243 22.33 -10.58 6.80
CA LEU A 243 20.89 -10.63 6.56
C LEU A 243 20.38 -12.07 6.48
N LEU A 244 19.12 -12.30 6.85
CA LEU A 244 18.48 -13.59 6.70
C LEU A 244 18.47 -14.05 5.23
N GLN A 245 18.70 -15.33 4.98
CA GLN A 245 18.66 -15.93 3.64
C GLN A 245 17.35 -15.65 2.88
N THR A 246 16.23 -15.54 3.60
CA THR A 246 14.94 -15.18 2.99
C THR A 246 14.92 -13.75 2.44
N ILE A 247 15.64 -12.82 3.09
CA ILE A 247 15.83 -11.44 2.60
C ILE A 247 16.68 -11.46 1.33
N GLN A 248 17.79 -12.19 1.33
CA GLN A 248 18.69 -12.30 0.17
C GLN A 248 17.97 -12.89 -1.06
N SER A 249 17.27 -14.02 -0.89
CA SER A 249 16.51 -14.66 -1.97
C SER A 249 15.37 -13.77 -2.50
N THR A 250 14.64 -13.07 -1.62
CA THR A 250 13.62 -12.10 -2.03
C THR A 250 14.25 -10.89 -2.74
N SER A 251 15.42 -10.44 -2.30
CA SER A 251 16.18 -9.37 -2.97
C SER A 251 16.62 -9.77 -4.37
N GLY A 252 17.11 -11.01 -4.55
CA GLY A 252 17.46 -11.53 -5.88
C GLY A 252 16.27 -11.52 -6.84
N LEU A 253 15.10 -11.97 -6.38
CA LEU A 253 13.86 -11.88 -7.18
C LEU A 253 13.48 -10.43 -7.48
N ALA A 254 13.60 -9.52 -6.50
CA ALA A 254 13.32 -8.10 -6.69
C ALA A 254 14.24 -7.47 -7.74
N VAL A 255 15.55 -7.74 -7.70
CA VAL A 255 16.52 -7.28 -8.69
C VAL A 255 16.10 -7.69 -10.11
N ILE A 256 15.80 -8.97 -10.32
CA ILE A 256 15.39 -9.50 -11.63
C ILE A 256 14.13 -8.80 -12.15
N LEU A 257 13.11 -8.67 -11.29
CA LEU A 257 11.83 -8.07 -11.69
C LEU A 257 11.94 -6.57 -11.97
N PHE A 258 12.72 -5.83 -11.17
CA PHE A 258 12.95 -4.41 -11.39
C PHE A 258 13.73 -4.17 -12.68
N ILE A 259 14.80 -4.92 -12.95
CA ILE A 259 15.52 -4.84 -14.23
C ILE A 259 14.56 -5.15 -15.39
N LYS A 260 13.79 -6.24 -15.29
CA LYS A 260 12.84 -6.59 -16.35
C LYS A 260 11.83 -5.47 -16.60
N ALA A 261 11.30 -4.84 -15.56
CA ALA A 261 10.33 -3.75 -15.69
C ALA A 261 10.95 -2.46 -16.24
N MET A 262 12.18 -2.13 -15.81
CA MET A 262 12.90 -0.92 -16.22
C MET A 262 13.36 -0.98 -17.68
N PHE A 263 13.71 -2.16 -18.19
CA PHE A 263 14.38 -2.31 -19.49
C PHE A 263 13.59 -3.11 -20.53
N HIS A 264 12.26 -3.23 -20.40
CA HIS A 264 11.42 -3.81 -21.44
C HIS A 264 11.10 -2.77 -22.56
N PRO A 265 11.04 -3.13 -23.86
CA PRO A 265 11.47 -4.41 -24.43
C PRO A 265 12.99 -4.60 -24.33
N PRO A 266 13.46 -5.85 -24.20
CA PRO A 266 14.86 -6.21 -23.87
C PRO A 266 15.90 -5.73 -24.91
N GLU A 267 15.45 -5.27 -26.07
CA GLU A 267 16.26 -4.71 -27.16
C GLU A 267 17.02 -3.44 -26.76
N LYS A 268 16.57 -2.71 -25.71
CA LYS A 268 17.23 -1.49 -25.21
C LYS A 268 18.24 -1.74 -24.08
N ILE A 269 18.36 -2.99 -23.61
CA ILE A 269 19.31 -3.37 -22.55
C ILE A 269 20.77 -3.10 -22.97
N PRO A 270 21.22 -3.46 -24.19
CA PRO A 270 22.63 -3.30 -24.58
C PRO A 270 23.12 -1.84 -24.62
N ASP A 271 22.27 -0.89 -25.03
CA ASP A 271 22.64 0.54 -25.20
C ASP A 271 22.84 1.28 -23.87
N LEU A 272 22.25 0.78 -22.78
CA LEU A 272 22.40 1.34 -21.44
C LEU A 272 23.66 0.82 -20.73
N PHE A 273 24.05 -0.43 -21.00
CA PHE A 273 25.30 -0.99 -20.51
C PHE A 273 26.51 -0.34 -21.18
N THR A 274 26.45 -0.01 -22.48
CA THR A 274 27.54 0.67 -23.19
C THR A 274 27.75 2.12 -22.74
N SER A 275 26.69 2.81 -22.33
CA SER A 275 26.76 4.21 -21.86
C SER A 275 27.15 4.37 -20.39
N SER A 276 26.80 3.40 -19.52
CA SER A 276 27.06 3.49 -18.07
C SER A 276 28.31 2.75 -17.59
N PHE A 277 28.82 1.77 -18.34
CA PHE A 277 30.01 0.96 -17.95
C PHE A 277 31.33 1.39 -18.60
N SER A 278 31.38 2.49 -19.34
CA SER A 278 32.63 3.04 -19.88
C SER A 278 33.63 3.48 -18.80
N GLY A 279 33.25 3.47 -17.51
CA GLY A 279 34.12 3.77 -16.36
C GLY A 279 34.38 2.63 -15.37
N LEU A 280 33.83 1.42 -15.54
CA LEU A 280 34.12 0.28 -14.68
C LEU A 280 34.57 -0.93 -15.50
N HIS A 281 35.86 -1.30 -15.36
CA HIS A 281 36.39 -2.58 -15.82
C HIS A 281 35.72 -3.74 -15.07
N VAL A 282 34.52 -4.15 -15.50
CA VAL A 282 33.90 -5.41 -15.11
C VAL A 282 33.39 -6.12 -16.35
N HIS A 283 33.80 -7.39 -16.48
CA HIS A 283 33.64 -8.22 -17.67
C HIS A 283 32.14 -8.48 -18.01
N PRO A 284 31.69 -8.35 -19.28
CA PRO A 284 30.25 -8.36 -19.64
C PRO A 284 29.52 -9.72 -19.59
N ARG A 285 30.07 -10.77 -18.97
CA ARG A 285 29.57 -12.15 -19.16
C ARG A 285 28.57 -12.67 -18.13
N MET A 286 28.32 -11.99 -17.01
CA MET A 286 27.44 -12.53 -15.96
C MET A 286 25.97 -12.10 -16.03
N VAL A 287 25.58 -11.18 -16.93
CA VAL A 287 24.20 -10.66 -16.99
C VAL A 287 23.34 -11.40 -18.03
N PHE A 288 23.95 -12.09 -19.00
CA PHE A 288 23.22 -12.77 -20.08
C PHE A 288 22.72 -14.18 -19.75
N GLU A 289 23.15 -14.81 -18.64
CA GLU A 289 22.69 -16.16 -18.27
C GLU A 289 21.47 -16.19 -17.32
N LEU A 290 20.90 -15.04 -16.98
CA LEU A 290 19.73 -14.93 -16.08
C LEU A 290 18.48 -14.30 -16.75
N LEU A 291 18.48 -14.17 -18.08
CA LEU A 291 17.29 -13.86 -18.89
C LEU A 291 16.78 -15.12 -19.59
#